data_AF-A0A0B7AST4-F1
#
_entry.id   AF-A0A0B7AST4-F1
#
_cell.length_a   1.000
_cell.length_b   1.000
_cell.length_c   1.000
_cell.angle_alpha   90.00
_cell.angle_beta   90.00
_cell.angle_gamma   90.00
#
_symmetry.space_group_name_H-M   'P 1'
#
loop_
_entity.id
_entity.type
_entity.pdbx_description
1 polymer ?
#
loop_
_entity_poly.entity_id
_entity_poly.type
_entity_poly.pdbx_seq_one_letter_code
_entity_poly.pdbx_strand_id
1 'polypeptide(L)'
;SSSDLSTYLEGNSSAWRTENISSKSIFVLAQTSSIGYQKEAIEEMNKPNTALLSLILVFGTFLIAYFLRVFRNSKFLGRSVRRALGDFGVLISLLSMVLLSIIMNKTYVQKLDITKPFTPTSPERGWFINPMGIYQTTPVWLTFAAALPAFLIFILLFMETQITEMILNKKERKLKKGS
;
A
#
# COMPACT_ATOMS: atom_id res chain seq x y z
N SER A 1 -13.56 -19.75 58.66
CA SER A 1 -14.16 -18.56 58.02
C SER A 1 -13.13 -17.49 57.68
N SER A 2 -12.07 -17.28 58.50
CA SER A 2 -10.98 -16.34 58.14
C SER A 2 -9.89 -16.91 57.21
N SER A 3 -9.76 -18.24 57.10
CA SER A 3 -8.77 -18.91 56.23
C SER A 3 -9.15 -18.87 54.74
N ASP A 4 -10.44 -18.82 54.44
CA ASP A 4 -10.93 -18.81 53.05
C ASP A 4 -10.72 -17.43 52.42
N LEU A 5 -10.92 -16.36 53.20
CA LEU A 5 -10.77 -14.98 52.73
C LEU A 5 -9.32 -14.64 52.33
N SER A 6 -8.33 -15.17 53.05
CA SER A 6 -6.90 -15.00 52.69
C SER A 6 -6.56 -15.67 51.36
N THR A 7 -7.11 -16.86 51.09
CA THR A 7 -6.87 -17.58 49.83
C THR A 7 -7.56 -16.90 48.64
N TYR A 8 -8.76 -16.34 48.84
CA TYR A 8 -9.43 -15.53 47.81
C TYR A 8 -8.66 -14.24 47.47
N LEU A 9 -8.06 -13.58 48.45
CA LEU A 9 -7.27 -12.35 48.23
C LEU A 9 -5.90 -12.63 47.56
N GLU A 10 -5.30 -13.78 47.85
CA GLU A 10 -4.02 -14.20 47.27
C GLU A 10 -4.16 -14.74 45.83
N GLY A 11 -5.27 -15.45 45.53
CA GLY A 11 -5.60 -15.90 44.18
C GLY A 11 -5.98 -14.77 43.23
N ASN A 12 -6.74 -13.78 43.74
CA ASN A 12 -7.08 -12.59 42.97
C ASN A 12 -5.80 -11.76 42.71
N SER A 13 -4.85 -11.76 43.66
CA SER A 13 -3.60 -11.01 43.52
C SER A 13 -2.48 -11.55 42.67
N SER A 14 -2.50 -12.85 42.45
CA SER A 14 -1.72 -13.48 41.40
C SER A 14 -2.36 -13.27 40.01
N ALA A 15 -3.70 -13.25 39.92
CA ALA A 15 -4.42 -13.02 38.66
C ALA A 15 -4.18 -11.61 38.09
N TRP A 16 -4.34 -10.53 38.87
CA TRP A 16 -4.05 -9.17 38.35
C TRP A 16 -2.56 -8.89 38.12
N ARG A 17 -1.64 -9.66 38.70
CA ARG A 17 -0.21 -9.56 38.37
C ARG A 17 0.09 -10.15 37.00
N THR A 18 -0.49 -11.30 36.68
CA THR A 18 -0.24 -12.02 35.41
C THR A 18 -0.87 -11.32 34.21
N GLU A 19 -2.09 -10.76 34.34
CA GLU A 19 -2.72 -9.97 33.28
C GLU A 19 -1.95 -8.68 32.96
N ASN A 20 -1.46 -7.99 34.00
CA ASN A 20 -0.63 -6.79 33.84
C ASN A 20 0.75 -7.10 33.24
N ILE A 21 1.33 -8.26 33.52
CA ILE A 21 2.62 -8.67 32.96
C ILE A 21 2.45 -9.10 31.48
N SER A 22 1.37 -9.81 31.15
CA SER A 22 1.06 -10.19 29.77
C SER A 22 0.72 -8.97 28.90
N SER A 23 -0.13 -8.06 29.38
CA SER A 23 -0.44 -6.82 28.65
C SER A 23 0.74 -5.85 28.57
N LYS A 24 1.59 -5.73 29.62
CA LYS A 24 2.85 -4.97 29.55
C LYS A 24 3.87 -5.61 28.62
N SER A 25 3.99 -6.93 28.58
CA SER A 25 4.89 -7.61 27.64
C SER A 25 4.38 -7.53 26.21
N ILE A 26 3.07 -7.62 25.97
CA ILE A 26 2.47 -7.37 24.64
C ILE A 26 2.67 -5.91 24.23
N PHE A 27 2.49 -4.95 25.15
CA PHE A 27 2.75 -3.53 24.87
C PHE A 27 4.24 -3.26 24.61
N VAL A 28 5.14 -3.87 25.39
CA VAL A 28 6.59 -3.79 25.17
C VAL A 28 6.99 -4.46 23.87
N LEU A 29 6.41 -5.61 23.50
CA LEU A 29 6.66 -6.30 22.23
C LEU A 29 6.11 -5.53 21.03
N ALA A 30 4.93 -4.91 21.17
CA ALA A 30 4.32 -4.03 20.17
C ALA A 30 5.14 -2.74 20.01
N GLN A 31 5.64 -2.19 21.11
CA GLN A 31 6.51 -1.02 21.10
C GLN A 31 7.90 -1.37 20.56
N THR A 32 8.47 -2.55 20.84
CA THR A 32 9.75 -2.98 20.26
C THR A 32 9.63 -3.30 18.78
N SER A 33 8.48 -3.78 18.33
CA SER A 33 8.21 -3.97 16.90
C SER A 33 7.95 -2.64 16.20
N SER A 34 7.19 -1.70 16.79
CA SER A 34 7.03 -0.36 16.22
C SER A 34 8.35 0.45 16.23
N ILE A 35 9.16 0.31 17.28
CA ILE A 35 10.52 0.88 17.37
C ILE A 35 11.46 0.15 16.41
N GLY A 36 11.29 -1.15 16.14
CA GLY A 36 12.05 -1.88 15.13
C GLY A 36 11.76 -1.40 13.70
N TYR A 37 10.48 -1.25 13.35
CA TYR A 37 10.05 -0.66 12.08
C TYR A 37 10.47 0.81 11.93
N GLN A 38 10.38 1.60 13.00
CA GLN A 38 10.89 2.97 13.02
C GLN A 38 12.42 3.01 12.96
N LYS A 39 13.14 2.08 13.60
CA LYS A 39 14.59 2.03 13.56
C LYS A 39 15.12 1.60 12.21
N GLU A 40 14.47 0.66 11.53
CA GLU A 40 14.76 0.39 10.11
C GLU A 40 14.50 1.68 9.32
N ALA A 41 13.28 2.25 9.32
CA ALA A 41 12.98 3.46 8.54
C ALA A 41 13.92 4.67 8.84
N ILE A 42 14.35 4.86 10.09
CA ILE A 42 15.24 5.95 10.51
C ILE A 42 16.71 5.66 10.13
N GLU A 43 17.14 4.39 10.10
CA GLU A 43 18.44 4.00 9.53
C GLU A 43 18.41 3.99 7.98
N GLU A 44 17.24 3.79 7.38
CA GLU A 44 17.01 3.78 5.92
C GLU A 44 16.98 5.20 5.34
N MET A 45 16.59 6.22 6.12
CA MET A 45 16.59 7.63 5.71
C MET A 45 17.99 8.27 5.68
N ASN A 46 18.99 7.67 6.34
CA ASN A 46 20.34 8.25 6.47
C ASN A 46 21.42 7.44 5.74
N LYS A 47 21.08 6.82 4.60
CA LYS A 47 22.09 6.28 3.69
C LYS A 47 22.45 7.34 2.65
N PRO A 48 23.69 7.86 2.64
CA PRO A 48 24.12 8.76 1.58
C PRO A 48 23.99 8.02 0.24
N ASN A 49 23.47 8.73 -0.78
CA ASN A 49 23.29 8.28 -2.17
C ASN A 49 21.98 7.53 -2.53
N THR A 50 21.06 7.30 -1.60
CA THR A 50 19.73 6.72 -1.89
C THR A 50 18.92 7.58 -2.89
N ALA A 51 18.95 8.90 -2.74
CA ALA A 51 18.23 9.82 -3.63
C ALA A 51 18.79 9.80 -5.06
N LEU A 52 20.12 9.77 -5.20
CA LEU A 52 20.77 9.69 -6.52
C LEU A 52 20.48 8.33 -7.18
N LEU A 53 20.51 7.24 -6.41
CA LEU A 53 20.20 5.91 -6.92
C LEU A 53 18.74 5.79 -7.39
N SER A 54 17.77 6.23 -6.59
CA SER A 54 16.35 6.19 -6.98
C SER A 54 16.08 7.04 -8.22
N LEU A 55 16.72 8.21 -8.32
CA LEU A 55 16.64 9.07 -9.50
C LEU A 55 17.21 8.39 -10.76
N ILE A 56 18.39 7.76 -10.68
CA ILE A 56 18.96 7.05 -11.84
C ILE A 56 18.16 5.80 -12.21
N LEU A 57 17.53 5.11 -11.25
CA LEU A 57 16.63 3.99 -11.54
C LEU A 57 15.36 4.45 -12.27
N VAL A 58 14.73 5.54 -11.81
CA VAL A 58 13.53 6.10 -12.46
C VAL A 58 13.88 6.62 -13.85
N PHE A 59 14.94 7.43 -13.95
CA PHE A 59 15.37 7.99 -15.22
C PHE A 59 15.87 6.92 -16.20
N GLY A 60 16.59 5.92 -15.69
CA GLY A 60 17.06 4.79 -16.47
C GLY A 60 15.92 3.92 -16.99
N THR A 61 14.91 3.64 -16.16
CA THR A 61 13.71 2.90 -16.59
C THR A 61 12.94 3.70 -17.65
N PHE A 62 12.82 5.01 -17.46
CA PHE A 62 12.18 5.89 -18.45
C PHE A 62 12.93 5.91 -19.78
N LEU A 63 14.25 6.08 -19.76
CA LEU A 63 15.09 6.12 -20.96
C LEU A 63 15.02 4.81 -21.75
N ILE A 64 15.21 3.66 -21.09
CA ILE A 64 15.18 2.35 -21.76
C ILE A 64 13.79 2.08 -22.36
N ALA A 65 12.71 2.33 -21.61
CA ALA A 65 11.35 2.19 -22.11
C ALA A 65 11.08 3.14 -23.30
N TYR A 66 11.58 4.37 -23.24
CA TYR A 66 11.46 5.34 -24.34
C TYR A 66 12.24 4.89 -25.59
N PHE A 67 13.48 4.41 -25.44
CA PHE A 67 14.26 3.88 -26.56
C PHE A 67 13.60 2.66 -27.20
N LEU A 68 13.11 1.70 -26.40
CA LEU A 68 12.38 0.53 -26.91
C LEU A 68 11.08 0.95 -27.65
N ARG A 69 10.41 2.01 -27.18
CA ARG A 69 9.24 2.60 -27.86
C ARG A 69 9.60 3.21 -29.21
N VAL A 70 10.68 3.99 -29.31
CA VAL A 70 11.12 4.60 -30.58
C VAL A 70 11.64 3.54 -31.55
N PHE A 71 12.33 2.53 -31.04
CA PHE A 71 12.89 1.42 -31.82
C PHE A 71 11.81 0.58 -32.51
N ARG A 72 10.58 0.55 -31.98
CA ARG A 72 9.38 -0.02 -32.64
C ARG A 72 9.16 0.51 -34.07
N ASN A 73 9.63 1.72 -34.39
CA ASN A 73 9.50 2.30 -35.72
C ASN A 73 10.80 2.24 -36.55
N SER A 74 11.92 1.82 -35.97
CA SER A 74 13.21 1.70 -36.66
C SER A 74 13.20 0.61 -37.74
N LYS A 75 14.07 0.73 -38.76
CA LYS A 75 14.16 -0.21 -39.90
C LYS A 75 15.20 -1.33 -39.69
N PHE A 76 15.93 -1.31 -38.57
CA PHE A 76 17.10 -2.18 -38.36
C PHE A 76 16.77 -3.64 -38.00
N LEU A 77 15.56 -3.96 -37.53
CA LEU A 77 15.17 -5.34 -37.17
C LEU A 77 13.93 -5.83 -37.94
N GLY A 78 13.82 -7.15 -38.06
CA GLY A 78 12.68 -7.84 -38.68
C GLY A 78 11.33 -7.42 -38.08
N ARG A 79 10.29 -7.41 -38.92
CA ARG A 79 8.94 -6.90 -38.62
C ARG A 79 8.33 -7.47 -37.33
N SER A 80 8.56 -8.74 -37.04
CA SER A 80 8.00 -9.42 -35.86
C SER A 80 8.68 -9.02 -34.56
N VAL A 81 10.02 -9.04 -34.54
CA VAL A 81 10.84 -8.68 -33.35
C VAL A 81 10.58 -7.24 -32.94
N ARG A 82 10.51 -6.32 -33.90
CA ARG A 82 10.26 -4.91 -33.67
C ARG A 82 8.89 -4.62 -33.03
N ARG A 83 7.85 -5.39 -33.39
CA ARG A 83 6.51 -5.28 -32.77
C ARG A 83 6.54 -5.80 -31.34
N ALA A 84 7.13 -6.97 -31.12
CA ALA A 84 7.26 -7.57 -29.80
C ALA A 84 8.03 -6.67 -28.82
N LEU A 85 9.20 -6.15 -29.21
CA LEU A 85 10.00 -5.25 -28.38
C LEU A 85 9.27 -3.95 -28.02
N GLY A 86 8.44 -3.45 -28.93
CA GLY A 86 7.63 -2.28 -28.67
C GLY A 86 6.54 -2.56 -27.64
N ASP A 87 5.83 -3.69 -27.74
CA ASP A 87 4.69 -4.04 -26.88
C ASP A 87 5.14 -4.47 -25.48
N PHE A 88 6.28 -5.15 -25.38
CA PHE A 88 6.90 -5.52 -24.11
C PHE A 88 7.90 -4.49 -23.57
N GLY A 89 8.08 -3.34 -24.24
CA GLY A 89 9.16 -2.40 -23.92
C GLY A 89 9.17 -1.90 -22.48
N VAL A 90 7.99 -1.64 -21.90
CA VAL A 90 7.85 -1.24 -20.49
C VAL A 90 8.29 -2.37 -19.56
N LEU A 91 7.86 -3.61 -19.84
CA LEU A 91 8.20 -4.79 -19.03
C LEU A 91 9.69 -5.13 -19.12
N ILE A 92 10.28 -5.10 -20.32
CA ILE A 92 11.72 -5.35 -20.54
C ILE A 92 12.55 -4.30 -19.80
N SER A 93 12.14 -3.03 -19.86
CA SER A 93 12.79 -1.95 -19.13
C SER A 93 12.73 -2.16 -17.61
N LEU A 94 11.57 -2.57 -17.10
CA LEU A 94 11.39 -2.88 -15.68
C LEU A 94 12.33 -4.02 -15.26
N LEU A 95 12.36 -5.12 -16.00
CA LEU A 95 13.24 -6.27 -15.70
C LEU A 95 14.72 -5.88 -15.73
N SER A 96 15.14 -5.09 -16.73
CA SER A 96 16.52 -4.65 -16.85
C SER A 96 16.95 -3.75 -15.69
N MET A 97 16.12 -2.79 -15.27
CA MET A 97 16.44 -1.90 -14.15
C MET A 97 16.32 -2.59 -12.79
N VAL A 98 15.41 -3.55 -12.64
CA VAL A 98 15.36 -4.41 -11.45
C VAL A 98 16.63 -5.26 -11.36
N LEU A 99 17.11 -5.83 -12.47
CA LEU A 99 18.36 -6.59 -12.49
C LEU A 99 19.56 -5.71 -12.10
N LEU A 100 19.64 -4.49 -12.64
CA LEU A 100 20.67 -3.51 -12.24
C LEU A 100 20.56 -3.16 -10.75
N SER A 101 19.34 -2.99 -10.23
CA SER A 101 19.10 -2.74 -8.80
C SER A 101 19.58 -3.89 -7.91
N ILE A 102 19.48 -5.14 -8.37
CA ILE A 102 19.98 -6.32 -7.63
C ILE A 102 21.52 -6.37 -7.67
N ILE A 103 22.12 -6.08 -8.82
CA ILE A 103 23.58 -6.07 -9.00
C ILE A 103 24.22 -4.95 -8.15
N MET A 104 23.58 -3.78 -8.09
CA MET A 104 24.02 -2.62 -7.32
C MET A 104 23.69 -2.72 -5.82
N ASN A 105 23.78 -3.93 -5.22
CA ASN A 105 23.42 -4.32 -3.84
C ASN A 105 24.00 -3.47 -2.66
N LYS A 106 24.56 -2.29 -2.97
CA LYS A 106 25.26 -1.32 -2.12
C LYS A 106 24.37 -0.20 -1.59
N THR A 107 23.15 -0.01 -2.08
CA THR A 107 22.33 1.15 -1.70
C THR A 107 20.86 0.79 -1.56
N TYR A 108 20.21 1.46 -0.61
CA TYR A 108 18.81 1.26 -0.31
C TYR A 108 17.92 1.70 -1.47
N VAL A 109 16.96 0.85 -1.83
CA VAL A 109 15.87 1.17 -2.75
C VAL A 109 14.59 0.79 -2.03
N GLN A 110 13.65 1.74 -1.95
CA GLN A 110 12.33 1.46 -1.38
C GLN A 110 11.65 0.39 -2.24
N LYS A 111 11.46 -0.78 -1.66
CA LYS A 111 10.75 -1.89 -2.30
C LYS A 111 9.27 -1.76 -1.99
N LEU A 112 8.44 -2.31 -2.87
CA LEU A 112 7.01 -2.42 -2.62
C LEU A 112 6.81 -3.41 -1.46
N ASP A 113 6.52 -2.89 -0.27
CA ASP A 113 6.15 -3.71 0.88
C ASP A 113 4.75 -4.28 0.65
N ILE A 114 4.69 -5.59 0.44
CA ILE A 114 3.43 -6.34 0.31
C ILE A 114 3.26 -7.26 1.51
N THR A 115 3.20 -6.68 2.71
CA THR A 115 2.97 -7.45 3.92
C THR A 115 1.67 -7.06 4.59
N LYS A 116 0.66 -7.95 4.46
CA LYS A 116 -0.27 -8.41 5.51
C LYS A 116 -1.31 -9.35 4.89
N PRO A 117 -1.76 -10.40 5.61
CA PRO A 117 -2.99 -11.10 5.24
C PRO A 117 -4.13 -10.08 5.15
N PHE A 118 -5.14 -10.34 4.30
CA PHE A 118 -6.35 -9.52 4.19
C PHE A 118 -6.98 -9.39 5.58
N THR A 119 -6.61 -8.34 6.29
CA THR A 119 -6.99 -8.08 7.66
C THR A 119 -7.67 -6.73 7.68
N PRO A 120 -8.75 -6.59 8.46
CA PRO A 120 -9.37 -5.30 8.65
C PRO A 120 -8.34 -4.32 9.23
N THR A 121 -8.52 -3.03 8.94
CA THR A 121 -7.61 -1.94 9.36
C THR A 121 -7.32 -1.92 10.86
N SER A 122 -8.19 -2.54 11.68
CA SER A 122 -7.96 -2.80 13.10
C SER A 122 -8.28 -4.27 13.43
N PRO A 123 -7.48 -4.96 14.25
CA PRO A 123 -7.73 -6.35 14.67
C PRO A 123 -9.05 -6.51 15.46
N GLU A 124 -9.59 -5.42 16.00
CA GLU A 124 -10.84 -5.43 16.76
C GLU A 124 -12.09 -5.24 15.88
N ARG A 125 -11.91 -4.90 14.58
CA ARG A 125 -13.00 -4.54 13.67
C ARG A 125 -13.40 -5.74 12.81
N GLY A 126 -14.68 -6.13 12.85
CA GLY A 126 -15.25 -7.10 11.91
C GLY A 126 -15.33 -6.57 10.48
N TRP A 127 -15.52 -7.48 9.50
CA TRP A 127 -15.70 -7.11 8.08
C TRP A 127 -17.00 -6.33 7.83
N PHE A 128 -18.02 -6.58 8.64
CA PHE A 128 -19.30 -5.88 8.58
C PHE A 128 -19.37 -4.81 9.67
N ILE A 129 -19.83 -3.62 9.30
CA ILE A 129 -19.94 -2.46 10.19
C ILE A 129 -21.39 -2.12 10.37
N ASN A 130 -21.86 -2.15 11.62
CA ASN A 130 -23.21 -1.71 11.94
C ASN A 130 -23.31 -0.18 11.74
N PRO A 131 -24.25 0.32 10.93
CA PRO A 131 -24.46 1.76 10.71
C PRO A 131 -24.84 2.53 11.99
N MET A 132 -25.34 1.85 13.02
CA MET A 132 -25.67 2.45 14.34
C MET A 132 -24.46 2.53 15.30
N GLY A 133 -23.28 2.12 14.84
CA GLY A 133 -22.03 2.14 15.62
C GLY A 133 -21.71 0.78 16.25
N ILE A 134 -20.41 0.52 16.42
CA ILE A 134 -19.88 -0.72 17.05
C ILE A 134 -19.38 -0.43 18.47
N TYR A 135 -18.63 0.67 18.67
CA TYR A 135 -18.05 1.05 19.97
C TYR A 135 -18.75 2.24 20.62
N GLN A 136 -19.40 3.11 19.83
CA GLN A 136 -20.16 4.27 20.28
C GLN A 136 -21.37 4.44 19.38
N THR A 137 -22.52 4.78 19.95
CA THR A 137 -23.74 5.06 19.19
C THR A 137 -23.53 6.31 18.34
N THR A 138 -23.62 6.18 17.03
CA THR A 138 -23.52 7.33 16.13
C THR A 138 -24.77 8.21 16.31
N PRO A 139 -24.63 9.52 16.63
CA PRO A 139 -25.78 10.39 16.73
C PRO A 139 -26.45 10.50 15.37
N VAL A 140 -27.79 10.44 15.33
CA VAL A 140 -28.57 10.39 14.07
C VAL A 140 -28.26 11.58 13.14
N TRP A 141 -27.95 12.74 13.70
CA TRP A 141 -27.54 13.91 12.94
C TRP A 141 -26.27 13.70 12.10
N LEU A 142 -25.32 12.91 12.61
CA LEU A 142 -24.06 12.63 11.90
C LEU A 142 -24.31 11.80 10.63
N THR A 143 -25.28 10.89 10.66
CA THR A 143 -25.69 10.12 9.48
C THR A 143 -26.26 11.03 8.38
N PHE A 144 -27.05 12.05 8.75
CA PHE A 144 -27.52 13.06 7.79
C PHE A 144 -26.38 13.97 7.33
N ALA A 145 -25.49 14.39 8.23
CA ALA A 145 -24.33 15.22 7.89
C ALA A 145 -23.38 14.49 6.91
N ALA A 146 -23.28 13.15 6.99
CA ALA A 146 -22.48 12.34 6.07
C ALA A 146 -23.01 12.32 4.62
N ALA A 147 -24.25 12.75 4.38
CA ALA A 147 -24.78 12.90 3.01
C ALA A 147 -24.02 13.96 2.20
N LEU A 148 -23.53 15.03 2.85
CA LEU A 148 -22.79 16.10 2.20
C LEU A 148 -21.43 15.62 1.63
N PRO A 149 -20.51 14.99 2.41
CA PRO A 149 -19.27 14.46 1.85
C PRO A 149 -19.52 13.31 0.86
N ALA A 150 -20.59 12.51 1.04
CA ALA A 150 -20.97 11.48 0.07
C ALA A 150 -21.37 12.09 -1.28
N PHE A 151 -22.15 13.18 -1.29
CA PHE A 151 -22.52 13.87 -2.52
C PHE A 151 -21.30 14.51 -3.21
N LEU A 152 -20.35 15.04 -2.44
CA LEU A 152 -19.09 15.55 -2.97
C LEU A 152 -18.29 14.44 -3.65
N ILE A 153 -18.11 13.28 -3.00
CA ILE A 153 -17.43 12.11 -3.59
C ILE A 153 -18.18 11.61 -4.83
N PHE A 154 -19.51 11.61 -4.82
CA PHE A 154 -20.33 11.23 -5.97
C PHE A 154 -20.04 12.11 -7.19
N ILE A 155 -19.97 13.44 -7.01
CA ILE A 155 -19.61 14.35 -8.11
C ILE A 155 -18.18 14.09 -8.59
N LEU A 156 -17.23 13.89 -7.68
CA LEU A 156 -15.83 13.58 -8.04
C LEU A 156 -15.75 12.32 -8.91
N LEU A 157 -16.39 11.24 -8.47
CA LEU A 157 -16.41 9.97 -9.19
C LEU A 157 -17.14 10.10 -10.54
N PHE A 158 -18.27 10.81 -10.58
CA PHE A 158 -19.00 11.06 -11.81
C PHE A 158 -18.16 11.82 -12.84
N MET A 159 -17.50 12.90 -12.43
CA MET A 159 -16.63 13.65 -13.34
C MET A 159 -15.43 12.82 -13.79
N GLU A 160 -14.81 12.05 -12.90
CA GLU A 160 -13.68 11.17 -13.25
C GLU A 160 -14.07 10.06 -14.23
N THR A 161 -15.17 9.35 -13.96
CA THR A 161 -15.66 8.26 -14.80
C THR A 161 -16.13 8.78 -16.17
N GLN A 162 -16.90 9.86 -16.21
CA GLN A 162 -17.40 10.42 -17.47
C GLN A 162 -16.32 11.03 -18.34
N ILE A 163 -15.38 11.78 -17.75
CA ILE A 163 -14.27 12.34 -18.51
C ILE A 163 -13.39 11.22 -19.06
N THR A 164 -13.09 10.19 -18.26
CA THR A 164 -12.27 9.05 -18.69
C THR A 164 -12.96 8.24 -19.79
N GLU A 165 -14.26 7.96 -19.66
CA GLU A 165 -15.06 7.25 -20.66
C GLU A 165 -15.11 8.05 -21.97
N MET A 166 -15.40 9.36 -21.91
CA MET A 166 -15.41 10.23 -23.08
C MET A 166 -14.04 10.28 -23.76
N ILE A 167 -12.95 10.35 -23.00
CA ILE A 167 -11.59 10.33 -23.54
C ILE A 167 -11.32 8.99 -24.23
N LEU A 168 -11.74 7.87 -23.64
CA LEU A 168 -11.53 6.53 -24.19
C LEU A 168 -12.35 6.32 -25.47
N ASN A 169 -13.63 6.71 -25.45
CA ASN A 169 -14.61 6.57 -26.53
C ASN A 169 -14.46 7.62 -27.65
N LYS A 170 -13.35 8.37 -27.66
CA LYS A 170 -13.02 9.25 -28.79
C LYS A 170 -13.04 8.47 -30.10
N LYS A 171 -13.89 8.92 -31.03
CA LYS A 171 -14.09 8.34 -32.38
C LYS A 171 -12.78 8.10 -33.15
N GLU A 172 -11.76 8.91 -32.87
CA GLU A 172 -10.40 8.82 -33.46
C GLU A 172 -9.67 7.51 -33.14
N ARG A 173 -9.98 6.85 -32.01
CA ARG A 173 -9.32 5.60 -31.59
C ARG A 173 -9.84 4.35 -32.33
N LYS A 174 -10.85 4.52 -33.20
CA LYS A 174 -11.42 3.45 -34.06
C LYS A 174 -11.77 2.17 -33.29
N LEU A 175 -12.20 2.30 -32.03
CA LEU A 175 -12.74 1.19 -31.24
C LEU A 175 -14.07 0.76 -31.86
N LYS A 176 -14.22 -0.53 -32.20
CA LYS A 176 -15.31 -1.03 -33.07
C LYS A 176 -16.45 -1.77 -32.35
N LYS A 177 -16.47 -1.86 -31.02
CA LYS A 177 -17.55 -2.53 -30.25
C LYS A 177 -17.76 -1.88 -28.87
N GLY A 178 -19.03 -1.77 -28.46
CA GLY A 178 -19.57 -1.50 -27.10
C GLY A 178 -19.02 -0.28 -26.37
N SER A 179 -19.84 0.77 -26.20
CA SER A 179 -19.57 1.92 -25.30
C SER A 179 -19.65 1.47 -23.86
#